data_AF-A0A5D0S9J9-F1
#
_entry.id   AF-A0A5D0S9J9-F1
#
_cell.length_a   1.000
_cell.length_b   1.000
_cell.length_c   1.000
_cell.angle_alpha   90.00
_cell.angle_beta   90.00
_cell.angle_gamma   90.00
#
_symmetry.space_group_name_H-M   'P 1'
#
loop_
_entity.id
_entity.type
_entity.pdbx_description
1 polymer ?
#
loop_
_entity_poly.entity_id
_entity_poly.type
_entity_poly.pdbx_seq_one_letter_code
_entity_poly.pdbx_strand_id
1 'polypeptide(L)'
;MKRLIVISAVLLLVMIGFAATLNDEEISGILLMREEEKLARDVYLELYELWGLRTFSNIAGAEQNHMDRVKFLIDKYNLEDPALGERGEFTDESLQALYNELVAMGSKSLVDAVKVGMLIEELDIKDLLELIEQTENEELLFVYNNLEKG
;
A
#
# COMPACT_ATOMS: atom_id res chain seq x y z
N MET A 1 42.17 19.84 45.40
CA MET A 1 42.64 19.75 44.00
C MET A 1 41.99 18.54 43.35
N LYS A 2 41.40 18.74 42.17
CA LYS A 2 40.43 17.88 41.46
C LYS A 2 41.01 16.50 41.07
N ARG A 3 40.23 15.42 41.21
CA ARG A 3 40.38 14.15 40.45
C ARG A 3 38.97 13.56 40.23
N LEU A 4 38.32 13.99 39.15
CA LEU A 4 38.14 13.25 37.88
C LEU A 4 37.19 12.05 38.00
N ILE A 5 35.99 12.31 37.48
CA ILE A 5 34.92 11.38 37.14
C ILE A 5 35.44 10.44 36.04
N VAL A 6 35.25 9.14 36.19
CA VAL A 6 35.30 8.19 35.07
C VAL A 6 33.91 7.58 34.95
N ILE A 7 33.05 8.23 34.17
CA ILE A 7 31.82 7.62 33.67
C ILE A 7 32.26 6.64 32.59
N SER A 8 32.11 5.34 32.87
CA SER A 8 32.30 4.29 31.89
C SER A 8 31.16 4.37 30.88
N ALA A 9 31.36 5.11 29.79
CA ALA A 9 30.47 5.10 28.63
C ALA A 9 30.63 3.73 27.95
N VAL A 10 29.69 2.82 28.20
CA VAL A 10 29.50 1.63 27.38
C VAL A 10 28.96 2.12 26.04
N LEU A 11 29.86 2.30 25.08
CA LEU A 11 29.53 2.61 23.69
C LEU A 11 28.92 1.33 23.09
N LEU A 12 27.60 1.20 23.20
CA LEU A 12 26.85 0.19 22.47
C LEU A 12 26.91 0.59 20.99
N LEU A 13 27.81 -0.04 20.24
CA LEU A 13 27.89 0.08 18.79
C LEU A 13 26.61 -0.53 18.22
N VAL A 14 25.60 0.31 18.00
CA VAL A 14 24.44 -0.04 17.20
C VAL A 14 24.99 -0.28 15.79
N MET A 15 24.92 -1.53 15.35
CA MET A 15 25.16 -1.92 13.97
C MET A 15 24.08 -1.22 13.14
N ILE A 16 24.37 -0.01 12.67
CA ILE A 16 23.56 0.62 11.63
C ILE A 16 23.83 -0.22 10.38
N GLY A 17 22.98 -1.22 10.17
CA GLY A 17 22.84 -1.79 8.84
C GLY A 17 22.57 -0.62 7.90
N PHE A 18 23.33 -0.53 6.81
CA PHE A 18 23.01 0.34 5.69
C PHE A 18 21.70 -0.14 5.07
N ALA A 19 20.57 0.11 5.73
CA ALA A 19 19.31 0.28 5.03
C ALA A 19 19.49 1.58 4.24
N ALA A 20 19.34 1.52 2.92
CA ALA A 20 19.19 2.72 2.14
C ALA A 20 18.05 3.52 2.79
N THR A 21 18.34 4.74 3.22
CA THR A 21 17.30 5.63 3.73
C THR A 21 16.40 5.99 2.56
N LEU A 22 15.11 5.74 2.68
CA LEU A 22 14.14 6.13 1.66
C LEU A 22 14.15 7.65 1.47
N ASN A 23 13.96 8.11 0.24
CA ASN A 23 13.64 9.51 -0.04
C ASN A 23 12.12 9.77 0.15
N ASP A 24 11.72 11.04 0.09
CA ASP A 24 10.33 11.45 0.35
C ASP A 24 9.37 10.91 -0.73
N GLU A 25 9.82 10.80 -1.98
CA GLU A 25 9.06 10.23 -3.09
C GLU A 25 8.80 8.72 -2.88
N GLU A 26 9.82 7.97 -2.45
CA GLU A 26 9.73 6.55 -2.14
C GLU A 26 8.80 6.28 -0.95
N ILE A 27 8.87 7.11 0.10
CA ILE A 27 7.94 7.03 1.24
C ILE A 27 6.52 7.28 0.74
N SER A 28 6.32 8.34 -0.05
CA SER A 28 4.99 8.68 -0.57
C SER A 28 4.41 7.57 -1.43
N GLY A 29 5.23 6.93 -2.28
CA GLY A 29 4.83 5.79 -3.09
C GLY A 29 4.41 4.57 -2.25
N ILE A 30 5.16 4.24 -1.20
CA ILE A 30 4.79 3.13 -0.30
C ILE A 30 3.45 3.40 0.38
N LEU A 31 3.24 4.63 0.87
CA LEU A 31 2.00 5.01 1.56
C LEU A 31 0.81 5.03 0.60
N LEU A 32 1.01 5.52 -0.63
CA LEU A 32 0.00 5.50 -1.68
C LEU A 32 -0.42 4.05 -2.00
N MET A 33 0.54 3.19 -2.37
CA MET A 33 0.22 1.79 -2.70
C MET A 33 -0.45 1.06 -1.54
N ARG A 34 -0.14 1.41 -0.29
CA ARG A 34 -0.79 0.80 0.87
C ARG A 34 -2.30 1.06 0.90
N GLU A 35 -2.72 2.29 0.62
CA GLU A 35 -4.13 2.65 0.62
C GLU A 35 -4.82 2.33 -0.72
N GLU A 36 -4.10 2.35 -1.85
CA GLU A 36 -4.63 1.99 -3.17
C GLU A 36 -5.02 0.50 -3.24
N GLU A 37 -4.14 -0.38 -2.74
CA GLU A 37 -4.41 -1.82 -2.63
C GLU A 37 -5.57 -2.10 -1.66
N LYS A 38 -5.69 -1.28 -0.60
CA LYS A 38 -6.85 -1.31 0.30
C LYS A 38 -8.12 -0.89 -0.43
N LEU A 39 -8.07 0.13 -1.28
CA LEU A 39 -9.19 0.59 -2.08
C LEU A 39 -9.66 -0.52 -3.01
N ALA A 40 -8.74 -1.15 -3.73
CA ALA A 40 -9.04 -2.29 -4.58
C ALA A 40 -9.75 -3.40 -3.79
N ARG A 41 -9.15 -3.85 -2.69
CA ARG A 41 -9.71 -4.88 -1.80
C ARG A 41 -11.13 -4.52 -1.33
N ASP A 42 -11.30 -3.32 -0.80
CA ASP A 42 -12.55 -2.90 -0.17
C ASP A 42 -13.66 -2.73 -1.21
N VAL A 43 -13.37 -2.18 -2.40
CA VAL A 43 -14.35 -2.12 -3.51
C VAL A 43 -14.75 -3.52 -3.96
N TYR A 44 -13.80 -4.45 -4.11
CA TYR A 44 -14.12 -5.83 -4.49
C TYR A 44 -14.97 -6.56 -3.44
N LEU A 45 -14.73 -6.32 -2.15
CA LEU A 45 -15.56 -6.86 -1.07
C LEU A 45 -16.99 -6.30 -1.14
N GLU A 46 -17.17 -4.99 -1.32
CA GLU A 46 -18.49 -4.37 -1.49
C GLU A 46 -19.24 -4.93 -2.70
N LEU A 47 -18.57 -5.01 -3.85
CA LEU A 47 -19.18 -5.53 -5.08
C LEU A 47 -19.45 -7.04 -5.01
N TYR A 48 -18.64 -7.80 -4.26
CA TYR A 48 -18.93 -9.20 -3.97
C TYR A 48 -20.18 -9.35 -3.12
N GLU A 49 -20.34 -8.56 -2.06
CA GLU A 49 -21.53 -8.59 -1.21
C GLU A 49 -22.80 -8.22 -1.98
N LEU A 50 -22.71 -7.27 -2.91
CA LEU A 50 -23.84 -6.85 -3.73
C LEU A 50 -24.21 -7.85 -4.84
N TRP A 51 -23.21 -8.35 -5.57
CA TRP A 51 -23.45 -9.11 -6.81
C TRP A 51 -23.20 -10.62 -6.70
N GLY A 52 -22.50 -11.07 -5.65
CA GLY A 52 -22.20 -12.49 -5.40
C GLY A 52 -21.24 -13.13 -6.42
N LEU A 53 -20.59 -12.34 -7.28
CA LEU A 53 -19.67 -12.87 -8.29
C LEU A 53 -18.37 -13.32 -7.61
N ARG A 54 -18.14 -14.64 -7.56
CA ARG A 54 -16.97 -15.24 -6.89
C ARG A 54 -15.63 -14.65 -7.29
N THR A 55 -15.50 -14.20 -8.54
CA THR A 55 -14.29 -13.52 -9.02
C THR A 55 -13.92 -12.32 -8.14
N PHE A 56 -14.88 -11.48 -7.72
CA PHE A 56 -14.60 -10.34 -6.83
C PHE A 56 -14.04 -10.79 -5.48
N SER A 57 -14.58 -11.84 -4.87
CA SER A 57 -14.03 -12.38 -3.61
C SER A 57 -12.62 -12.97 -3.77
N ASN A 58 -12.33 -13.59 -4.92
CA ASN A 58 -10.99 -14.11 -5.18
C ASN A 58 -9.98 -12.96 -5.34
N ILE A 59 -10.34 -11.93 -6.09
CA ILE A 59 -9.49 -10.75 -6.34
C ILE A 59 -9.27 -9.96 -5.05
N ALA A 60 -10.32 -9.72 -4.24
CA ALA A 60 -10.13 -9.13 -2.90
C ALA A 60 -9.14 -9.92 -2.02
N GLY A 61 -9.07 -11.25 -2.19
CA GLY A 61 -8.06 -12.07 -1.54
C GLY A 61 -6.64 -11.85 -2.09
N ALA A 62 -6.49 -11.56 -3.38
CA ALA A 62 -5.23 -11.15 -4.00
C ALA A 62 -4.79 -9.79 -3.45
N GLU A 63 -5.68 -8.81 -3.41
CA GLU A 63 -5.38 -7.46 -2.90
C GLU A 63 -4.98 -7.45 -1.42
N GLN A 64 -5.54 -8.37 -0.62
CA GLN A 64 -5.05 -8.54 0.74
C GLN A 64 -3.57 -8.96 0.78
N ASN A 65 -3.13 -9.84 -0.13
CA ASN A 65 -1.72 -10.22 -0.21
C ASN A 65 -0.85 -9.05 -0.69
N HIS A 66 -1.37 -8.19 -1.58
CA HIS A 66 -0.67 -7.00 -2.04
C HIS A 66 -0.49 -6.00 -0.90
N MET A 67 -1.58 -5.68 -0.21
CA MET A 67 -1.58 -4.91 1.04
C MET A 67 -0.53 -5.41 2.03
N ASP A 68 -0.45 -6.73 2.25
CA ASP A 68 0.50 -7.33 3.19
C ASP A 68 1.97 -7.17 2.74
N ARG A 69 2.23 -7.20 1.43
CA ARG A 69 3.56 -6.94 0.86
C ARG A 69 3.98 -5.48 1.05
N VAL A 70 3.07 -4.53 0.83
CA VAL A 70 3.35 -3.11 1.09
C VAL A 70 3.52 -2.86 2.58
N LYS A 71 2.72 -3.51 3.43
CA LYS A 71 2.87 -3.44 4.89
C LYS A 71 4.25 -3.91 5.35
N PHE A 72 4.81 -4.94 4.73
CA PHE A 72 6.18 -5.36 5.02
C PHE A 72 7.19 -4.23 4.80
N LEU A 73 7.04 -3.41 3.76
CA LEU A 73 7.89 -2.23 3.54
C LEU A 73 7.67 -1.18 4.63
N ILE A 74 6.41 -0.87 4.96
CA ILE A 74 6.05 0.06 6.05
C ILE A 74 6.72 -0.34 7.36
N ASP A 75 6.57 -1.60 7.77
CA ASP A 75 7.12 -2.12 9.01
C ASP A 75 8.67 -2.11 8.98
N LYS A 76 9.27 -2.47 7.83
CA LYS A 76 10.72 -2.51 7.64
C LYS A 76 11.38 -1.13 7.75
N TYR A 77 10.76 -0.12 7.14
CA TYR A 77 11.24 1.26 7.15
C TYR A 77 10.70 2.07 8.33
N ASN A 78 9.93 1.44 9.23
CA ASN A 78 9.33 2.05 10.41
C ASN A 78 8.52 3.31 10.07
N LEU A 79 7.70 3.20 9.02
CA LEU A 79 6.74 4.22 8.57
C LEU A 79 5.43 4.10 9.36
N GLU A 80 4.65 5.18 9.42
CA GLU A 80 3.29 5.14 9.96
C GLU A 80 2.35 4.51 8.92
N ASP A 81 1.59 3.48 9.31
CA ASP A 81 0.67 2.77 8.40
C ASP A 81 -0.61 3.60 8.20
N PRO A 82 -0.90 4.07 6.97
CA PRO A 82 -2.07 4.91 6.70
C PRO A 82 -3.37 4.09 6.62
N ALA A 83 -3.28 2.78 6.42
CA ALA A 83 -4.46 1.93 6.22
C ALA A 83 -5.31 1.82 7.49
N LEU A 84 -6.47 2.48 7.48
CA LEU A 84 -7.47 2.34 8.54
C LEU A 84 -8.02 0.90 8.59
N GLY A 85 -8.40 0.46 9.79
CA GLY A 85 -8.93 -0.89 10.00
C GLY A 85 -10.35 -1.08 9.45
N GLU A 86 -11.11 0.00 9.29
CA GLU A 86 -12.48 -0.04 8.80
C GLU A 86 -12.53 -0.10 7.27
N ARG A 87 -13.47 -0.91 6.76
CA ARG A 87 -13.68 -1.05 5.32
C ARG A 87 -14.25 0.25 4.77
N GLY A 88 -13.69 0.71 3.64
CA GLY A 88 -14.19 1.89 2.94
C GLY A 88 -13.78 3.22 3.57
N GLU A 89 -12.98 3.20 4.63
CA GLU A 89 -12.38 4.39 5.24
C GLU A 89 -10.91 4.53 4.82
N PHE A 90 -10.51 5.73 4.40
CA PHE A 90 -9.16 6.05 3.93
C PHE A 90 -8.64 7.32 4.59
N THR A 91 -7.33 7.39 4.82
CA THR A 91 -6.69 8.62 5.30
C THR A 91 -6.45 9.62 4.17
N ASP A 92 -6.14 9.13 2.97
CA ASP A 92 -6.08 9.93 1.76
C ASP A 92 -7.50 10.30 1.28
N GLU A 93 -7.82 11.59 1.30
CA GLU A 93 -9.15 12.11 0.90
C GLU A 93 -9.47 11.85 -0.58
N SER A 94 -8.45 11.75 -1.44
CA SER A 94 -8.64 11.46 -2.87
C SER A 94 -9.01 9.99 -3.08
N LEU A 95 -8.37 9.07 -2.35
CA LEU A 95 -8.75 7.65 -2.36
C LEU A 95 -10.11 7.43 -1.70
N GLN A 96 -10.44 8.18 -0.66
CA GLN A 96 -11.79 8.15 -0.07
C GLN A 96 -12.86 8.56 -1.09
N ALA A 97 -12.61 9.61 -1.86
CA ALA A 97 -13.52 10.06 -2.92
C ALA A 97 -13.64 9.02 -4.05
N LEU A 98 -12.50 8.44 -4.46
CA LEU A 98 -12.47 7.41 -5.50
C LEU A 98 -13.21 6.14 -5.08
N TYR A 99 -13.02 5.66 -3.86
CA TYR A 99 -13.78 4.53 -3.31
C TYR A 99 -15.29 4.76 -3.42
N ASN A 100 -15.76 5.93 -2.98
CA ASN A 100 -17.17 6.29 -3.03
C ASN A 100 -17.70 6.32 -4.48
N GLU A 101 -16.92 6.85 -5.42
CA GLU A 101 -17.26 6.88 -6.84
C GLU A 101 -17.36 5.47 -7.44
N LEU A 102 -16.37 4.63 -7.20
CA LEU A 102 -16.29 3.27 -7.75
C LEU A 102 -17.39 2.37 -7.19
N VAL A 103 -17.67 2.42 -5.89
CA VAL A 103 -18.81 1.69 -5.31
C VAL A 103 -20.13 2.18 -5.91
N ALA A 104 -20.33 3.50 -6.02
CA ALA A 104 -21.54 4.07 -6.62
C ALA A 104 -21.70 3.68 -8.10
N MET A 105 -20.60 3.60 -8.86
CA MET A 105 -20.60 3.15 -10.25
C MET A 105 -20.92 1.66 -10.35
N GLY A 106 -20.20 0.82 -9.60
CA GLY A 106 -20.34 -0.64 -9.64
C GLY A 106 -21.66 -1.14 -9.08
N SER A 107 -22.33 -0.34 -8.25
CA SER A 107 -23.66 -0.67 -7.72
C SER A 107 -24.79 -0.51 -8.75
N LYS A 108 -24.55 0.11 -9.91
CA LYS A 108 -25.58 0.35 -10.94
C LYS A 108 -25.99 -0.93 -11.65
N SER A 109 -25.02 -1.78 -11.98
CA SER A 109 -25.23 -3.05 -12.67
C SER A 109 -24.01 -3.95 -12.54
N LEU A 110 -24.19 -5.26 -12.70
CA LEU A 110 -23.05 -6.20 -12.75
C LEU A 110 -22.04 -5.85 -13.85
N VAL A 111 -22.52 -5.32 -14.99
CA VAL A 111 -21.63 -4.87 -16.08
C VAL A 111 -20.77 -3.68 -15.63
N ASP A 112 -21.35 -2.73 -14.91
CA ASP A 112 -20.60 -1.59 -14.38
C ASP A 112 -19.67 -2.00 -13.24
N ALA A 113 -20.03 -3.01 -12.42
CA ALA A 113 -19.14 -3.59 -11.43
C ALA A 113 -17.88 -4.21 -12.05
N VAL A 114 -18.03 -4.92 -13.17
CA VAL A 114 -16.88 -5.48 -13.90
C VAL A 114 -16.00 -4.37 -14.50
N LYS A 115 -16.60 -3.28 -15.00
CA LYS A 115 -15.83 -2.12 -15.47
C LYS A 115 -15.09 -1.44 -14.32
N VAL A 116 -15.69 -1.34 -13.14
CA VAL A 116 -15.02 -0.81 -11.95
C VAL A 116 -13.79 -1.62 -11.61
N GLY A 117 -13.88 -2.96 -11.64
CA GLY A 117 -12.70 -3.81 -11.49
C GLY A 117 -11.61 -3.47 -12.50
N MET A 118 -11.96 -3.39 -13.79
CA MET A 118 -10.98 -3.01 -14.82
C MET A 118 -10.35 -1.62 -14.60
N LEU A 119 -11.11 -0.64 -14.11
CA LEU A 119 -10.61 0.70 -13.84
C LEU A 119 -9.64 0.72 -12.65
N ILE A 120 -9.90 -0.10 -11.63
CA ILE A 120 -8.99 -0.28 -10.49
C ILE A 120 -7.65 -0.82 -10.98
N GLU A 121 -7.66 -1.92 -11.74
CA GLU A 121 -6.41 -2.52 -12.26
C GLU A 121 -5.65 -1.57 -13.21
N GLU A 122 -6.35 -0.78 -14.02
CA GLU A 122 -5.71 0.19 -14.91
C GLU A 122 -5.02 1.31 -14.14
N LEU A 123 -5.63 1.78 -13.05
CA LEU A 123 -5.03 2.79 -12.17
C LEU A 123 -3.81 2.22 -11.44
N ASP A 124 -3.96 1.05 -10.83
CA ASP A 124 -2.90 0.39 -10.06
C ASP A 124 -1.65 0.12 -10.92
N ILE A 125 -1.83 -0.45 -12.10
CA ILE A 125 -0.72 -0.69 -13.04
C ILE A 125 -0.05 0.61 -13.45
N LYS A 126 -0.83 1.65 -13.74
CA LYS A 126 -0.28 2.95 -14.15
C LYS A 126 0.59 3.55 -13.04
N ASP A 127 0.09 3.56 -11.82
CA ASP A 127 0.77 4.21 -10.69
C ASP A 127 1.98 3.37 -10.24
N LEU A 128 1.92 2.03 -10.28
CA LEU A 128 3.08 1.15 -10.10
C LEU A 128 4.18 1.39 -11.14
N LEU A 129 3.83 1.54 -12.41
CA LEU A 129 4.81 1.83 -13.47
C LEU A 129 5.49 3.18 -13.24
N GLU A 130 4.74 4.20 -12.84
CA GLU A 130 5.28 5.52 -12.50
C GLU A 130 6.24 5.43 -11.29
N LEU A 131 5.88 4.67 -10.25
CA LEU A 131 6.75 4.47 -9.07
C LEU A 131 8.02 3.68 -9.41
N ILE A 132 7.92 2.66 -10.25
CA ILE A 132 9.07 1.87 -10.73
C ILE A 132 10.07 2.74 -11.50
N GLU A 133 9.60 3.70 -12.29
CA GLU A 133 10.47 4.61 -13.04
C GLU A 133 11.18 5.64 -12.14
N GLN A 134 10.69 5.87 -10.92
CA GLN A 134 11.16 6.93 -10.01
C GLN A 134 12.15 6.46 -8.95
N THR A 135 12.40 5.16 -8.81
CA THR A 135 13.29 4.60 -7.78
C THR A 135 14.37 3.69 -8.36
N GLU A 136 15.56 3.74 -7.76
CA GLU A 136 16.63 2.75 -7.96
C GLU A 136 16.73 1.76 -6.77
N ASN A 137 15.83 1.85 -5.79
CA ASN A 137 15.82 0.98 -4.64
C ASN A 137 15.36 -0.43 -5.05
N GLU A 138 16.32 -1.36 -5.11
CA GLU A 138 16.09 -2.74 -5.56
C GLU A 138 14.97 -3.46 -4.78
N GLU A 139 14.76 -3.12 -3.51
CA GLU A 139 13.70 -3.73 -2.70
C GLU A 139 12.31 -3.21 -3.08
N LEU A 140 12.19 -1.91 -3.31
CA LEU A 140 10.93 -1.32 -3.79
C LEU A 140 10.61 -1.81 -5.19
N LEU A 141 11.61 -1.81 -6.08
CA LEU A 141 11.47 -2.39 -7.41
C LEU A 141 11.03 -3.85 -7.34
N PHE A 142 11.60 -4.66 -6.45
CA PHE A 142 11.16 -6.04 -6.28
C PHE A 142 9.69 -6.13 -5.86
N VAL A 143 9.26 -5.36 -4.86
CA VAL A 143 7.86 -5.38 -4.40
C VAL A 143 6.91 -4.88 -5.49
N TYR A 144 7.15 -3.69 -6.05
CA TYR A 144 6.28 -3.10 -7.07
C TYR A 144 6.16 -3.97 -8.33
N ASN A 145 7.27 -4.58 -8.79
CA ASN A 145 7.22 -5.53 -9.92
C ASN A 145 6.47 -6.84 -9.60
N ASN A 146 6.26 -7.20 -8.33
CA ASN A 146 5.44 -8.35 -7.95
C ASN A 146 3.96 -7.97 -7.80
N LEU A 147 3.65 -6.73 -7.40
CA LEU A 147 2.30 -6.20 -7.39
C LEU A 147 1.77 -6.08 -8.83
N GLU A 148 2.54 -5.48 -9.75
CA GLU A 148 2.14 -5.28 -11.16
C GLU A 148 1.79 -6.56 -11.92
N LYS A 149 2.29 -7.72 -11.46
CA LYS A 149 2.01 -9.03 -12.07
C LYS A 149 0.88 -9.81 -11.41
N GLY A 150 0.48 -9.40 -10.21
CA GLY A 150 -0.46 -10.10 -9.33
C GLY A 150 -1.90 -9.87 -9.73
#